data_AF-A0A961A8H8-F1
#
_entry.id   AF-A0A961A8H8-F1
#
_cell.length_a   1.000
_cell.length_b   1.000
_cell.length_c   1.000
_cell.angle_alpha   90.00
_cell.angle_beta   90.00
_cell.angle_gamma   90.00
#
_symmetry.space_group_name_H-M   'P 1'
#
loop_
_entity.id
_entity.type
_entity.pdbx_description
1 polymer ?
#
loop_
_entity_poly.entity_id
_entity_poly.type
_entity_poly.pdbx_seq_one_letter_code
_entity_poly.pdbx_strand_id
1 'polypeptide(L)' 'MAATYKDAGVDLEVYEQSMKRLPSLMARTQSPRVMPLAGGFAGLFQLNADGKSYDDPILVSGTD' A
#
# COMPACT_ATOMS: atom_id res chain seq x y z
N MET A 1 -2.47 9.04 -37.22
CA MET A 1 -2.59 7.82 -36.40
C MET A 1 -3.06 8.23 -35.02
N ALA A 2 -4.03 7.53 -34.44
CA ALA A 2 -4.48 7.84 -33.09
C ALA A 2 -3.36 7.48 -32.10
N ALA A 3 -3.02 8.40 -31.19
CA ALA A 3 -2.02 8.15 -30.16
C ALA A 3 -2.51 7.06 -29.21
N THR A 4 -1.64 6.12 -28.87
CA THR A 4 -1.89 5.07 -27.89
C THR A 4 -1.35 5.46 -26.51
N TYR A 5 -1.84 4.81 -25.46
CA TYR A 5 -1.33 5.01 -24.09
C TYR A 5 0.17 4.69 -23.97
N LYS A 6 0.63 3.75 -24.81
CA LYS A 6 2.04 3.38 -24.95
C LYS A 6 2.87 4.47 -25.61
N ASP A 7 2.31 5.21 -26.56
CA ASP A 7 2.98 6.36 -27.18
C ASP A 7 3.16 7.53 -26.19
N ALA A 8 2.33 7.58 -25.14
CA ALA A 8 2.49 8.50 -24.00
C ALA A 8 3.51 8.00 -22.95
N GLY A 9 4.21 6.88 -23.22
CA GLY A 9 5.22 6.31 -22.34
C GLY A 9 4.66 5.36 -21.26
N VAL A 10 3.38 5.01 -21.32
CA VAL A 10 2.74 4.12 -20.32
C VAL A 10 2.47 2.76 -20.94
N ASP A 11 3.31 1.78 -20.59
CA ASP A 11 3.13 0.38 -21.00
C ASP A 11 2.30 -0.40 -19.96
N LEU A 12 1.07 -0.75 -20.35
CA LEU A 12 0.13 -1.46 -19.50
C LEU A 12 0.54 -2.91 -19.20
N GLU A 13 1.31 -3.56 -20.09
CA GLU A 13 1.80 -4.91 -19.86
C GLU A 13 2.89 -4.91 -18.79
N VAL A 14 3.82 -3.94 -18.86
CA VAL A 14 4.85 -3.73 -17.85
C VAL A 14 4.21 -3.36 -16.50
N TYR A 15 3.17 -2.52 -16.53
CA TYR A 15 2.39 -2.21 -15.35
C TYR A 15 1.78 -3.46 -14.72
N GLU A 16 1.10 -4.31 -15.51
CA GLU A 16 0.48 -5.53 -15.00
C GLU A 16 1.51 -6.51 -14.42
N GLN A 17 2.65 -6.69 -15.09
CA GLN A 17 3.75 -7.52 -14.58
C GLN A 17 4.30 -7.00 -13.25
N SER A 18 4.41 -5.67 -13.11
CA SER A 18 4.86 -5.04 -11.88
C SER A 18 3.85 -5.23 -10.75
N MET A 19 2.56 -4.98 -11.04
CA MET A 19 1.47 -5.16 -10.08
C MET A 19 1.34 -6.60 -9.60
N LYS A 20 1.65 -7.60 -10.43
CA LYS A 20 1.67 -9.02 -10.01
C LYS A 20 2.72 -9.34 -8.95
N ARG A 21 3.82 -8.57 -8.87
CA ARG A 21 4.91 -8.79 -7.92
C ARG A 21 4.71 -8.10 -6.57
N LEU A 22 3.99 -6.97 -6.55
CA LEU A 22 3.78 -6.17 -5.34
C LEU A 22 3.14 -6.92 -4.17
N PRO A 23 2.09 -7.76 -4.36
CA PRO A 23 1.41 -8.42 -3.23
C PRO A 23 2.35 -9.25 -2.37
N SER A 24 3.29 -9.99 -2.98
CA SER A 24 4.27 -10.80 -2.25
C SER A 24 5.22 -9.94 -1.42
N LEU A 25 5.65 -8.79 -1.95
CA LEU A 25 6.52 -7.86 -1.23
C LEU A 25 5.78 -7.17 -0.09
N MET A 26 4.55 -6.69 -0.32
CA MET A 26 3.71 -6.06 0.69
C MET A 26 3.31 -7.02 1.81
N ALA A 27 3.08 -8.30 1.51
CA ALA A 27 2.72 -9.30 2.52
C ALA A 27 3.82 -9.48 3.58
N ARG A 28 5.10 -9.27 3.21
CA ARG A 28 6.24 -9.39 4.14
C ARG A 28 6.27 -8.30 5.22
N THR A 29 5.58 -7.17 4.99
CA THR A 29 5.51 -6.05 5.94
C THR A 29 4.22 -6.03 6.75
N GLN A 30 3.34 -7.02 6.55
CA GLN A 30 2.10 -7.15 7.33
C GLN A 30 2.42 -7.46 8.80
N SER A 31 1.68 -6.84 9.70
CA SER A 31 1.73 -7.13 11.13
C SER A 31 0.31 -7.33 11.65
N PRO A 32 0.12 -7.92 12.85
CA PRO A 32 -1.20 -8.15 13.43
C PRO A 32 -2.05 -6.88 13.63
N ARG A 33 -1.42 -5.70 13.52
CA ARG A 33 -2.05 -4.39 13.70
C ARG A 33 -2.49 -3.75 12.39
N VAL A 34 -2.08 -4.27 11.25
CA VAL A 34 -2.59 -3.81 9.94
C VAL A 34 -4.00 -4.37 9.76
N MET A 35 -4.95 -3.49 9.43
CA MET A 35 -6.34 -3.90 9.22
C MET A 35 -6.58 -4.14 7.72
N PRO A 36 -7.18 -5.29 7.33
CA PRO A 36 -7.54 -5.53 5.94
C PRO A 36 -8.54 -4.50 5.42
N LEU A 37 -8.25 -3.87 4.29
CA LEU A 37 -9.17 -2.99 3.58
C LEU A 37 -9.10 -3.26 2.07
N ALA A 38 -9.76 -4.33 1.63
CA ALA A 38 -9.79 -4.71 0.23
C ALA A 38 -10.46 -3.62 -0.62
N GLY A 39 -9.80 -3.18 -1.70
CA GLY A 39 -10.28 -2.09 -2.55
C GLY A 39 -10.22 -0.70 -1.89
N GLY A 40 -9.60 -0.57 -0.72
CA GLY A 40 -9.43 0.70 -0.03
C GLY A 40 -8.48 1.64 -0.74
N PHE A 41 -8.73 2.94 -0.61
CA PHE A 41 -7.83 3.99 -1.10
C PHE A 41 -6.54 4.10 -0.28
N ALA A 42 -6.62 3.82 1.04
CA ALA A 42 -5.50 3.93 1.97
C ALA A 42 -5.39 2.68 2.87
N GLY A 43 -4.22 2.47 3.45
CA GLY A 43 -4.01 1.44 4.47
C GLY A 43 -4.60 1.85 5.82
N LEU A 44 -5.02 0.85 6.60
CA LEU A 44 -5.52 1.02 7.97
C LEU A 44 -4.58 0.34 8.96
N PHE A 45 -4.32 0.98 10.10
CA PHE A 45 -3.46 0.45 11.15
C PHE A 45 -4.07 0.73 12.53
N GLN A 46 -4.20 -0.31 13.35
CA GLN A 46 -4.79 -0.23 14.68
C GLN A 46 -3.72 0.03 15.74
N LEU A 47 -3.81 1.21 16.38
CA LEU A 47 -2.83 1.66 17.37
C LEU A 47 -2.94 0.93 18.72
N ASN A 48 -4.09 0.36 19.10
CA ASN A 48 -4.25 -0.41 20.33
C ASN A 48 -4.74 -1.82 19.95
N ALA A 49 -3.79 -2.72 19.73
CA ALA A 49 -3.99 -4.07 19.22
C ALA A 49 -2.72 -4.90 19.47
N ASP A 50 -2.85 -6.23 19.39
CA ASP A 50 -1.74 -7.18 19.56
C ASP A 50 -1.02 -7.03 20.92
N GLY A 51 -1.81 -6.95 21.99
CA GLY A 51 -1.30 -6.78 23.36
C GLY A 51 -0.66 -5.42 23.67
N LYS A 52 -0.64 -4.49 22.71
CA LYS A 52 -0.13 -3.13 22.91
C LYS A 52 -1.24 -2.15 23.21
N SER A 53 -1.01 -1.33 24.23
CA SER A 53 -1.84 -0.19 24.62
C SER A 53 -0.94 1.02 24.82
N TYR A 54 -1.41 2.18 24.39
CA TYR A 54 -0.71 3.45 24.60
C TYR A 54 -1.58 4.38 25.44
N ASP A 55 -0.95 5.06 26.40
CA ASP A 55 -1.54 6.17 27.14
C ASP A 55 -1.05 7.48 26.50
N ASP A 56 -1.98 8.38 26.17
CA ASP A 56 -1.76 9.65 25.47
C ASP A 56 -0.72 9.62 24.31
N PRO A 57 -0.96 8.84 23.23
CA PRO A 57 0.02 8.67 22.18
C PRO A 57 0.15 9.91 21.28
N ILE A 58 1.40 10.27 20.96
CA ILE A 58 1.72 11.29 19.95
C ILE A 58 2.02 10.64 18.61
N LEU A 59 1.34 11.10 17.55
CA LEU A 59 1.58 10.65 16.18
C LEU A 59 2.59 11.58 15.50
N VAL A 60 3.64 10.99 14.95
CA VAL A 60 4.69 11.71 14.19
C VAL A 60 4.69 11.20 12.76
N SER A 61 4.64 12.11 11.80
CA SER A 61 4.77 11.82 10.36
C SER A 61 5.81 12.73 9.71
N GLY A 62 6.33 12.30 8.56
CA GLY A 62 7.31 13.03 7.77
C GLY A 62 7.19 12.66 6.30
N THR A 63 7.74 13.52 5.44
CA THR A 63 7.85 13.32 3.98
C THR A 63 9.23 13.76 3.54
N ASP A 64 9.82 13.03 2.60
CA ASP A 64 11.08 13.35 1.93
C ASP A 64 10.85 13.65 0.44
#